data_AF-N9Q2D4-F1
#
_entry.id   AF-N9Q2D4-F1
#
_cell.length_a   1.000
_cell.length_b   1.000
_cell.length_c   1.000
_cell.angle_alpha   90.00
_cell.angle_beta   90.00
_cell.angle_gamma   90.00
#
_symmetry.space_group_name_H-M   'P 1'
#
loop_
_entity.id
_entity.type
_entity.pdbx_description
1 polymer ?
#
loop_
_entity_poly.entity_id
_entity_poly.type
_entity_poly.pdbx_seq_one_letter_code
_entity_poly.pdbx_strand_id
1 'polypeptide(L)'
;MPSNKRQMCLSDIKNSFNESGIVDWHISPRLANEPSEDGDSDLAVQTAPPELKRPPLYAVVLLNDDYTPMEFVIEILQQYFAMNLDQATQVMLTVHYEGKGVAGVYPRDIAETKANQVNNYARSQGHPLLCQIEPKD
;
A
#
# COMPACT_ATOMS: atom_id res chain seq x y z
N MET A 1 -43.07 -9.33 31.94
CA MET A 1 -43.22 -9.52 30.47
C MET A 1 -41.83 -9.76 29.89
N PRO A 2 -41.36 -11.00 29.73
CA PRO A 2 -40.04 -11.25 29.14
C PRO A 2 -40.16 -11.39 27.63
N SER A 3 -39.43 -10.55 26.89
CA SER A 3 -39.27 -10.63 25.44
C SER A 3 -38.51 -11.90 25.05
N ASN A 4 -39.16 -12.76 24.28
CA ASN A 4 -38.60 -14.00 23.78
C ASN A 4 -37.67 -13.70 22.59
N LYS A 5 -36.35 -13.64 22.82
CA LYS A 5 -35.36 -13.55 21.74
C LYS A 5 -35.25 -14.93 21.09
N ARG A 6 -35.67 -15.05 19.83
CA ARG A 6 -35.49 -16.27 19.03
C ARG A 6 -33.99 -16.59 18.97
N GLN A 7 -33.60 -17.68 19.62
CA GLN A 7 -32.26 -18.23 19.51
C GLN A 7 -32.19 -18.96 18.17
N MET A 8 -31.57 -18.33 17.16
CA MET A 8 -31.31 -18.99 15.87
C MET A 8 -30.26 -20.07 16.10
N CYS A 9 -30.56 -21.28 15.64
CA CYS A 9 -29.68 -22.42 15.82
C CYS A 9 -28.49 -22.30 14.85
N LEU A 10 -27.35 -22.87 15.25
CA LEU A 10 -26.15 -22.97 14.40
C LEU A 10 -26.44 -23.65 13.05
N SER A 11 -27.45 -24.52 12.97
CA SER A 11 -27.93 -25.12 11.72
C SER A 11 -28.59 -24.12 10.78
N ASP A 12 -29.34 -23.15 11.30
CA ASP A 12 -30.09 -22.17 10.51
C ASP A 12 -29.13 -21.16 9.86
N ILE A 13 -28.06 -20.81 10.59
CA ILE A 13 -27.00 -19.95 10.09
C ILE A 13 -26.24 -20.66 8.95
N LYS A 14 -25.90 -21.93 9.11
CA LYS A 14 -25.17 -22.70 8.08
C LYS A 14 -25.98 -22.86 6.78
N ASN A 15 -27.29 -23.09 6.88
CA ASN A 15 -28.15 -23.18 5.70
C ASN A 15 -28.29 -21.83 4.98
N SER A 16 -28.39 -20.72 5.73
CA SER A 16 -28.39 -19.37 5.15
C SER A 16 -27.08 -19.04 4.43
N PHE A 17 -25.95 -19.57 4.90
CA PHE A 17 -24.66 -19.38 4.24
C PHE A 17 -24.56 -20.12 2.92
N ASN A 18 -25.03 -21.39 2.87
CA ASN A 18 -25.03 -22.18 1.63
C ASN A 18 -25.96 -21.61 0.56
N GLU A 19 -27.13 -21.07 0.92
CA GLU A 19 -28.02 -20.42 -0.05
C GLU A 19 -27.47 -19.10 -0.59
N SER A 20 -26.54 -18.45 0.14
CA SER A 20 -25.95 -17.16 -0.23
C SER A 20 -24.70 -17.27 -1.13
N GLY A 21 -24.14 -18.47 -1.30
CA GLY A 21 -22.92 -18.70 -2.09
C GLY A 21 -21.63 -18.18 -1.44
N ILE A 22 -21.63 -17.92 -0.14
CA ILE A 22 -20.45 -17.46 0.61
C ILE A 22 -19.64 -18.67 1.10
N VAL A 23 -18.35 -18.73 0.72
CA VAL A 23 -17.40 -19.75 1.21
C VAL A 23 -16.70 -19.29 2.49
N ASP A 24 -16.76 -20.13 3.53
CA ASP A 24 -16.05 -19.93 4.79
C ASP A 24 -14.66 -20.59 4.75
N TRP A 25 -13.60 -19.77 4.77
CA TRP A 25 -12.21 -20.22 4.70
C TRP A 25 -11.72 -20.95 5.97
N HIS A 26 -12.51 -20.97 7.05
CA HIS A 26 -12.13 -21.61 8.31
C HIS A 26 -12.46 -23.12 8.40
N ILE A 27 -13.09 -23.72 7.40
CA ILE A 27 -13.47 -25.14 7.41
C ILE A 27 -12.56 -25.90 6.44
N SER A 28 -11.48 -26.49 6.96
CA SER A 28 -10.70 -27.50 6.22
C SER A 28 -11.39 -28.87 6.32
N PRO A 29 -11.87 -29.48 5.23
CA PRO A 29 -12.49 -30.79 5.31
C PRO A 29 -11.38 -31.86 5.36
N ARG A 30 -11.12 -32.39 6.56
CA ARG A 30 -10.49 -33.69 6.69
C ARG A 30 -11.49 -34.74 6.20
N LEU A 31 -11.14 -35.36 5.06
CA LEU A 31 -11.81 -36.50 4.45
C LEU A 31 -11.98 -37.64 5.48
N ALA A 32 -13.23 -38.02 5.73
CA ALA A 32 -13.59 -39.34 6.26
C ALA A 32 -14.29 -40.10 5.13
N ASN A 33 -13.74 -41.27 4.86
CA ASN A 33 -13.93 -42.21 3.76
C ASN A 33 -15.21 -43.06 3.91
N GLU A 34 -16.06 -43.13 2.88
CA GLU A 34 -17.03 -44.21 2.57
C GLU A 34 -17.26 -44.23 1.04
N PRO A 35 -17.28 -45.40 0.36
CA PRO A 35 -17.34 -45.47 -1.10
C PRO A 35 -18.77 -45.65 -1.61
N SER A 36 -19.19 -44.79 -2.54
CA SER A 36 -20.35 -45.08 -3.39
C SER A 36 -20.01 -44.67 -4.82
N GLU A 37 -19.89 -45.68 -5.68
CA GLU A 37 -19.86 -45.55 -7.13
C GLU A 37 -21.21 -45.01 -7.61
N ASP A 38 -21.22 -43.80 -8.14
CA ASP A 38 -22.14 -43.43 -9.21
C ASP A 38 -21.46 -42.42 -10.12
N GLY A 39 -21.49 -42.72 -11.42
CA GLY A 39 -20.80 -41.97 -12.45
C GLY A 39 -21.52 -40.67 -12.77
N ASP A 40 -21.03 -39.58 -12.22
CA ASP A 40 -21.08 -38.27 -12.85
C ASP A 40 -19.73 -37.61 -12.63
N SER A 41 -19.02 -37.36 -13.73
CA SER A 41 -17.68 -36.78 -13.68
C SER A 41 -17.83 -35.30 -13.32
N ASP A 42 -17.97 -35.01 -12.03
CA ASP A 42 -17.87 -33.67 -11.46
C ASP A 42 -16.46 -33.13 -11.72
N LEU A 43 -16.31 -32.43 -12.85
CA LEU A 43 -15.08 -31.75 -13.22
C LEU A 43 -14.94 -30.53 -12.31
N ALA A 44 -14.37 -30.75 -11.13
CA ALA A 44 -13.99 -29.68 -10.22
C ALA A 44 -13.05 -28.69 -10.94
N VAL A 45 -13.58 -27.54 -11.34
CA VAL A 45 -12.81 -26.45 -11.94
C VAL A 45 -11.92 -25.86 -10.84
N GLN A 46 -10.66 -26.28 -10.81
CA GLN A 46 -9.67 -25.66 -9.94
C GLN A 46 -9.42 -24.23 -10.43
N THR A 47 -9.87 -23.24 -9.67
CA THR A 47 -9.57 -21.84 -9.93
C THR A 47 -8.06 -21.63 -9.80
N ALA A 48 -7.41 -21.18 -10.87
CA ALA A 48 -6.00 -20.82 -10.83
C ALA A 48 -5.77 -19.75 -9.74
N PRO A 49 -4.64 -19.81 -9.02
CA PRO A 49 -4.29 -18.80 -8.03
C PRO A 49 -4.23 -17.41 -8.70
N PRO A 50 -4.73 -16.34 -8.04
CA PRO A 50 -4.80 -15.01 -8.62
C PRO A 50 -3.40 -14.47 -8.97
N GLU A 51 -3.26 -13.87 -10.15
CA GLU A 51 -2.02 -13.18 -10.54
C GLU A 51 -1.87 -11.88 -9.75
N LEU A 52 -0.83 -11.81 -8.91
CA LEU A 52 -0.54 -10.62 -8.11
C LEU A 52 0.36 -9.66 -8.89
N LYS A 53 -0.20 -8.52 -9.32
CA LYS A 53 0.59 -7.44 -9.91
C LYS A 53 1.34 -6.67 -8.83
N ARG A 54 2.63 -6.38 -9.06
CA ARG A 54 3.40 -5.49 -8.19
C ARG A 54 2.82 -4.07 -8.24
N PRO A 55 2.73 -3.36 -7.10
CA PRO A 55 2.20 -2.01 -7.08
C PRO A 55 3.08 -1.06 -7.92
N PRO A 56 2.49 -0.07 -8.61
CA PRO A 56 3.25 0.93 -9.35
C PRO A 56 4.11 1.76 -8.40
N LEU A 57 5.33 2.07 -8.84
CA LEU A 57 6.27 2.89 -8.08
C LEU A 57 6.16 4.35 -8.51
N TYR A 58 6.46 5.23 -7.56
CA TYR A 58 6.46 6.68 -7.73
C TYR A 58 7.76 7.25 -7.18
N ALA A 59 8.35 8.19 -7.92
CA ALA A 59 9.49 8.96 -7.48
C ALA A 59 9.03 10.17 -6.67
N VAL A 60 9.63 10.40 -5.50
CA VAL A 60 9.47 11.64 -4.73
C VAL A 60 10.56 12.61 -5.20
N VAL A 61 10.15 13.78 -5.67
CA VAL A 61 10.98 14.74 -6.37
C VAL A 61 10.98 16.07 -5.61
N LEU A 62 12.16 16.64 -5.40
CA LEU A 62 12.35 18.00 -4.92
C LEU A 62 12.57 18.94 -6.11
N LEU A 63 11.95 20.11 -6.07
CA LEU A 63 12.05 21.14 -7.11
C LEU A 63 12.89 22.31 -6.59
N ASN A 64 13.73 22.85 -7.47
CA ASN A 64 14.59 23.98 -7.15
C ASN A 64 13.80 25.28 -6.96
N ASP A 65 14.31 26.14 -6.09
CA ASP A 65 13.83 27.50 -5.88
C ASP A 65 14.99 28.39 -5.37
N ASP A 66 14.83 29.71 -5.43
CA ASP A 66 15.91 30.66 -5.11
C ASP A 66 15.99 31.07 -3.62
N TYR A 67 15.12 30.53 -2.75
CA TYR A 67 14.95 31.00 -1.37
C TYR A 67 15.22 29.95 -0.30
N THR A 68 15.10 28.67 -0.63
CA THR A 68 15.37 27.57 0.30
C THR A 68 16.88 27.35 0.46
N PRO A 69 17.43 27.41 1.69
CA PRO A 69 18.85 27.17 1.92
C PRO A 69 19.30 25.74 1.56
N MET A 70 20.51 25.59 1.03
CA MET A 70 21.08 24.27 0.69
C MET A 70 21.13 23.31 1.88
N GLU A 71 21.53 23.79 3.06
CA GLU A 71 21.58 23.00 4.29
C GLU A 71 20.20 22.47 4.70
N PHE A 72 19.14 23.25 4.46
CA PHE A 72 17.77 22.82 4.75
C PHE A 72 17.32 21.66 3.85
N VAL A 73 17.73 21.68 2.58
CA VAL A 73 17.48 20.57 1.65
C VAL A 73 18.22 19.31 2.10
N ILE A 74 19.48 19.45 2.54
CA ILE A 74 20.27 18.33 3.08
C ILE A 74 19.59 17.74 4.33
N GLU A 75 19.14 18.58 5.26
CA GLU A 75 18.41 18.16 6.46
C GLU A 75 17.17 17.33 6.11
N ILE A 76 16.36 17.80 5.14
CA ILE A 76 15.19 17.07 4.66
C ILE A 76 15.57 15.68 4.12
N LEU A 77 16.62 15.62 3.30
CA LEU A 77 17.09 14.38 2.68
C LEU A 77 17.58 13.38 3.72
N GLN A 78 18.27 13.85 4.77
CA GLN A 78 18.69 13.00 5.88
C GLN A 78 17.51 12.53 6.74
N GLN A 79 16.63 13.45 7.15
CA GLN A 79 15.56 13.17 8.10
C GLN A 79 14.42 12.32 7.51
N TYR A 80 13.98 12.63 6.29
CA TYR A 80 12.80 12.00 5.69
C TYR A 80 13.15 10.88 4.71
N PHE A 81 14.36 10.86 4.16
CA PHE A 81 14.78 9.86 3.17
C PHE A 81 15.94 8.98 3.65
N ALA A 82 16.41 9.17 4.89
CA ALA A 82 17.48 8.39 5.51
C ALA A 82 18.77 8.36 4.67
N MET A 83 19.04 9.45 3.94
CA MET A 83 20.30 9.61 3.23
C MET A 83 21.42 9.94 4.21
N ASN A 84 22.64 9.48 3.91
CA ASN A 84 23.82 10.05 4.56
C ASN A 84 24.16 11.43 3.97
N LEU A 85 25.13 12.14 4.58
CA LEU A 85 25.52 13.49 4.15
C LEU A 85 25.97 13.55 2.68
N ASP A 86 26.79 12.61 2.23
CA ASP A 86 27.32 12.61 0.86
C ASP A 86 26.20 12.42 -0.17
N GLN A 87 25.29 11.46 0.09
CA GLN A 87 24.11 11.22 -0.74
C GLN A 87 23.18 12.42 -0.78
N ALA A 88 22.88 13.01 0.38
CA ALA A 88 22.02 14.18 0.49
C ALA A 88 22.62 15.38 -0.24
N THR A 89 23.92 15.60 -0.09
CA THR A 89 24.65 16.69 -0.78
C THR A 89 24.58 16.50 -2.29
N GLN A 90 24.81 15.28 -2.79
CA GLN A 90 24.72 15.00 -4.22
C GLN A 90 23.32 15.30 -4.77
N VAL A 91 22.28 14.83 -4.10
CA VAL A 91 20.89 15.07 -4.53
C VAL A 91 20.54 16.56 -4.44
N MET A 92 20.97 17.26 -3.39
CA MET A 92 20.78 18.70 -3.25
C MET A 92 21.42 19.46 -4.41
N LEU A 93 22.68 19.14 -4.78
CA LEU A 93 23.36 19.77 -5.91
C LEU A 93 22.64 19.48 -7.23
N THR A 94 22.13 18.26 -7.42
CA THR A 94 21.30 17.91 -8.57
C THR A 94 20.04 18.78 -8.63
N VAL A 95 19.31 18.95 -7.52
CA VAL A 95 18.16 19.86 -7.47
C VAL A 95 18.58 21.27 -7.88
N HIS A 96 19.66 21.79 -7.30
CA HIS A 96 20.11 23.16 -7.53
C HIS A 96 20.48 23.44 -9.00
N TYR A 97 21.25 22.54 -9.63
CA TYR A 97 21.75 22.76 -10.99
C TYR A 97 20.81 22.26 -12.09
N GLU A 98 20.06 21.19 -11.86
CA GLU A 98 19.18 20.57 -12.86
C GLU A 98 17.71 20.98 -12.71
N GLY A 99 17.38 21.75 -11.67
CA GLY A 99 16.04 22.27 -11.39
C GLY A 99 15.14 21.28 -10.64
N LYS A 100 15.49 19.99 -10.61
CA LYS A 100 14.80 18.96 -9.82
C LYS A 100 15.70 17.78 -9.49
N GLY A 101 15.36 17.04 -8.44
CA GLY A 101 16.13 15.85 -8.03
C GLY A 101 15.26 14.81 -7.33
N VAL A 102 15.58 13.53 -7.53
CA VAL A 102 14.84 12.41 -6.94
C VAL A 102 15.37 12.14 -5.52
N ALA A 103 14.50 12.29 -4.53
CA ALA A 103 14.80 12.00 -3.13
C ALA A 103 14.54 10.53 -2.77
N GLY A 104 13.65 9.84 -3.48
CA GLY A 104 13.40 8.42 -3.23
C GLY A 104 12.31 7.85 -4.12
N VAL A 105 12.14 6.52 -4.08
CA VAL A 105 11.16 5.80 -4.90
C VAL A 105 10.38 4.84 -4.02
N TYR A 106 9.06 4.95 -4.05
CA TYR A 106 8.17 4.22 -3.15
C TYR A 106 6.86 3.84 -3.85
N PRO A 107 6.07 2.90 -3.28
CA PRO A 107 4.65 2.78 -3.61
C PRO A 107 3.93 4.11 -3.40
N ARG A 108 2.86 4.33 -4.17
CA ARG A 108 2.11 5.60 -4.22
C ARG A 108 1.82 6.21 -2.84
N ASP A 109 1.19 5.46 -1.95
CA ASP A 109 0.74 5.97 -0.65
C ASP A 109 1.90 6.47 0.23
N ILE A 110 3.04 5.79 0.16
CA ILE A 110 4.27 6.17 0.88
C ILE A 110 4.88 7.42 0.25
N ALA A 111 4.91 7.49 -1.08
CA ALA A 111 5.42 8.64 -1.81
C ALA A 111 4.59 9.90 -1.51
N GLU A 112 3.25 9.81 -1.57
CA GLU A 112 2.32 10.90 -1.23
C GLU A 112 2.52 11.37 0.22
N THR A 113 2.63 10.42 1.15
CA THR A 113 2.86 10.73 2.57
C THR A 113 4.18 11.48 2.78
N LYS A 114 5.28 11.01 2.18
CA LYS A 114 6.59 11.66 2.30
C LYS A 114 6.59 13.06 1.69
N ALA A 115 6.03 13.23 0.50
CA ALA A 115 5.95 14.54 -0.15
C ALA A 115 5.16 15.55 0.71
N ASN A 116 4.03 15.11 1.28
CA ASN A 116 3.24 15.95 2.18
C ASN A 116 3.98 16.31 3.48
N GLN A 117 4.70 15.36 4.09
CA GLN A 117 5.52 15.62 5.29
C GLN A 117 6.58 16.70 5.01
N VAL A 118 7.32 16.56 3.90
CA VAL A 118 8.35 17.51 3.49
C VAL A 118 7.76 18.89 3.22
N ASN A 119 6.67 18.98 2.45
CA ASN A 119 6.01 20.24 2.14
C ASN A 119 5.50 20.96 3.40
N ASN A 120 4.93 20.21 4.34
CA ASN A 120 4.45 20.78 5.59
C ASN A 120 5.60 21.27 6.46
N TYR A 121 6.70 20.53 6.50
CA TYR A 121 7.89 20.93 7.22
C TYR A 121 8.51 22.20 6.64
N ALA A 122 8.74 22.24 5.32
CA ALA A 122 9.25 23.41 4.62
C ALA A 122 8.39 24.65 4.87
N ARG A 123 7.06 24.54 4.75
CA ARG A 123 6.13 25.62 5.05
C ARG A 123 6.21 26.08 6.51
N SER A 124 6.36 25.15 7.46
CA SER A 124 6.49 25.49 8.89
C SER A 124 7.78 26.25 9.21
N GLN A 125 8.84 26.02 8.42
CA GLN A 125 10.12 26.73 8.53
C GLN A 125 10.19 27.99 7.65
N GLY A 126 9.12 28.31 6.92
CA GLY A 126 9.05 29.50 6.06
C GLY A 126 9.78 29.37 4.72
N HIS A 127 10.11 28.15 4.29
CA HIS A 127 10.77 27.89 3.01
C HIS A 127 9.74 27.52 1.91
N PRO A 128 9.88 28.02 0.68
CA PRO A 128 8.97 27.71 -0.42
C PRO A 128 9.27 26.38 -1.13
N LEU A 129 10.20 25.58 -0.60
CA LEU A 129 10.58 24.27 -1.16
C LEU A 129 9.37 23.41 -1.51
N LEU A 130 9.33 22.93 -2.75
CA LEU A 130 8.26 22.08 -3.24
C LEU A 130 8.74 20.64 -3.44
N CYS A 131 7.97 19.71 -2.87
CA CYS A 131 8.12 18.27 -3.03
C CYS A 131 6.87 17.67 -3.68
N GLN A 132 7.05 16.89 -4.75
CA GLN A 132 5.96 16.24 -5.47
C GLN A 132 6.27 14.77 -5.78
N ILE A 133 5.28 14.03 -6.28
CA ILE A 133 5.47 12.67 -6.76
C ILE A 133 5.29 12.59 -8.27
N GLU A 134 6.11 11.80 -8.93
CA GLU A 134 6.04 11.51 -10.36
C GLU A 134 5.92 10.00 -10.57
N PRO A 135 5.07 9.51 -11.50
CA PRO A 135 5.04 8.10 -11.88
C PRO A 135 6.45 7.64 -12.28
N LYS A 136 6.85 6.45 -11.81
CA LYS A 136 8.10 5.82 -12.24
C LYS A 136 7.76 4.64 -13.15
N ASP A 137 8.21 4.73 -14.39
CA ASP A 137 8.09 3.68 -15.40
C ASP A 137 8.92 2.43 -15.05
#